data_AF-A0A518C246-F1
#
_entry.id   AF-A0A518C246-F1
#
_cell.length_a   1.000
_cell.length_b   1.000
_cell.length_c   1.000
_cell.angle_alpha   90.00
_cell.angle_beta   90.00
_cell.angle_gamma   90.00
#
_symmetry.space_group_name_H-M   'P 1'
#
loop_
_entity.id
_entity.type
_entity.pdbx_description
1 polymer ?
#
loop_
_entity_poly.entity_id
_entity_poly.type
_entity_poly.pdbx_seq_one_letter_code
_entity_poly.pdbx_strand_id
1 'polypeptide(L)'
;MVDSDEYDEDWIDDEPEDDQDETMICPECGAEIFDDVDVCPICLHAIIHDTSPWSGKSFTWILFGILGIIATIVALVMLFP
;
A
#
# COMPACT_ATOMS: atom_id res chain seq x y z
N MET A 1 -8.16 12.87 57.22
CA MET A 1 -8.30 13.57 55.93
C MET A 1 -7.41 12.82 54.97
N VAL A 2 -8.00 11.89 54.21
CA VAL A 2 -7.34 11.16 53.12
C VAL A 2 -8.12 11.61 51.90
N ASP A 3 -7.43 12.35 51.05
CA ASP A 3 -7.86 12.86 49.76
C ASP A 3 -6.77 12.41 48.79
N SER A 4 -7.17 11.74 47.69
CA SER A 4 -6.38 11.45 46.48
C SER A 4 -6.38 9.97 46.08
N ASP A 5 -7.45 9.51 45.42
CA ASP A 5 -7.42 8.42 44.44
C ASP A 5 -8.82 8.06 43.93
N GLU A 6 -9.46 9.00 43.22
CA GLU A 6 -10.50 8.66 42.24
C GLU A 6 -9.82 8.09 40.98
N TYR A 7 -9.50 6.80 41.03
CA TYR A 7 -9.16 5.91 39.92
C TYR A 7 -10.38 5.00 39.73
N ASP A 8 -10.92 4.69 38.55
CA ASP A 8 -10.37 4.68 37.21
C ASP A 8 -11.49 5.08 36.25
N GLU A 9 -11.24 6.04 35.35
CA GLU A 9 -12.00 6.11 34.11
C GLU A 9 -11.70 4.82 33.35
N ASP A 10 -12.66 3.89 33.32
CA ASP A 10 -12.68 2.75 32.39
C ASP A 10 -12.66 3.30 30.96
N TRP A 11 -11.46 3.60 30.46
CA TRP A 11 -11.16 3.76 29.05
C TRP A 11 -11.37 2.39 28.41
N ILE A 12 -12.62 2.11 28.05
CA ILE A 12 -12.94 1.04 27.11
C ILE A 12 -12.44 1.54 25.76
N ASP A 13 -11.24 1.09 25.44
CA ASP A 13 -10.64 1.21 24.13
C ASP A 13 -11.42 0.28 23.18
N ASP A 14 -12.61 0.72 22.76
CA ASP A 14 -13.34 0.16 21.62
C ASP A 14 -12.60 0.58 20.32
N GLU A 15 -11.29 0.34 20.25
CA GLU A 15 -10.60 0.28 18.96
C GLU A 15 -11.16 -0.98 18.26
N PRO A 16 -11.78 -0.85 17.08
CA PRO A 16 -12.10 -2.04 16.30
C PRO A 16 -10.76 -2.72 15.98
N GLU A 17 -10.55 -3.92 16.54
CA GLU A 17 -9.52 -4.87 16.11
C GLU A 17 -9.78 -5.19 14.61
N ASP A 18 -9.36 -4.30 13.71
CA ASP A 18 -9.29 -4.52 12.26
C ASP A 18 -7.87 -4.96 11.87
N ASP A 19 -7.15 -5.52 12.82
CA ASP A 19 -6.02 -6.42 12.65
C ASP A 19 -6.55 -7.81 12.25
N GLN A 20 -7.36 -7.82 11.19
CA GLN A 20 -7.54 -9.02 10.40
C GLN A 20 -6.19 -9.26 9.74
N ASP A 21 -5.35 -10.11 10.35
CA ASP A 21 -4.11 -10.59 9.76
C ASP A 21 -4.34 -10.87 8.27
N GLU A 22 -3.89 -9.97 7.39
CA GLU A 22 -4.22 -10.03 5.97
C GLU A 22 -3.50 -11.25 5.39
N THR A 23 -4.23 -12.34 5.18
CA THR A 23 -3.69 -13.54 4.55
C THR A 23 -3.87 -13.48 3.05
N MET A 24 -2.85 -13.93 2.32
CA MET A 24 -2.87 -14.09 0.87
C MET A 24 -2.62 -15.54 0.48
N ILE A 25 -3.02 -15.89 -0.74
CA ILE A 25 -2.74 -17.21 -1.32
C ILE A 25 -1.44 -17.14 -2.11
N CYS A 26 -0.49 -18.01 -1.78
CA CYS A 26 0.76 -18.13 -2.53
C CYS A 26 0.44 -18.50 -4.01
N PRO A 27 0.93 -17.73 -5.00
CA PRO A 27 0.63 -17.95 -6.41
C PRO A 27 1.28 -19.23 -6.99
N GLU A 28 2.25 -19.81 -6.28
CA GLU A 28 2.97 -21.00 -6.71
C GLU A 28 2.36 -22.29 -6.14
N CYS A 29 2.18 -22.36 -4.82
CA CYS A 29 1.72 -23.58 -4.15
C CYS A 29 0.24 -23.56 -3.73
N GLY A 30 -0.41 -22.39 -3.76
CA GLY A 30 -1.79 -22.22 -3.33
C GLY A 30 -2.00 -22.29 -1.81
N ALA A 31 -0.93 -22.27 -1.00
CA ALA A 31 -1.05 -22.20 0.44
C ALA A 31 -1.45 -20.80 0.90
N GLU A 32 -2.26 -20.75 1.96
CA GLU A 32 -2.56 -19.52 2.68
C GLU A 32 -1.35 -19.11 3.53
N ILE A 33 -0.88 -17.89 3.32
CA ILE A 33 0.28 -17.29 3.97
C ILE A 33 -0.08 -15.88 4.41
N PHE A 34 0.64 -15.32 5.38
CA PHE A 34 0.50 -13.90 5.71
C PHE A 34 1.07 -13.05 4.57
N ASP A 35 0.47 -11.88 4.33
CA ASP A 35 0.87 -10.97 3.26
C ASP A 35 2.21 -10.25 3.52
N ASP A 36 2.72 -10.31 4.74
CA ASP A 36 3.97 -9.70 5.19
C ASP A 36 5.21 -10.60 4.97
N VAL A 37 5.01 -11.83 4.49
CA VAL A 37 6.13 -12.78 4.31
C VAL A 37 6.84 -12.58 2.97
N ASP A 38 8.15 -12.34 3.02
CA ASP A 38 8.99 -12.25 1.81
C ASP A 38 9.09 -13.59 1.07
N VAL A 39 8.97 -14.71 1.79
CA VAL A 39 9.18 -16.08 1.28
C VAL A 39 8.12 -17.01 1.82
N CYS A 40 7.48 -17.77 0.94
CA CYS A 40 6.48 -18.76 1.33
C CYS A 40 7.10 -19.88 2.19
N PRO A 41 6.59 -20.17 3.40
CA PRO A 41 7.13 -21.23 4.26
C PRO A 41 6.81 -22.65 3.77
N ILE A 42 5.90 -22.80 2.81
CA ILE A 42 5.47 -24.10 2.27
C ILE A 42 6.32 -24.52 1.07
N CYS A 43 6.50 -23.64 0.08
CA CYS A 43 7.24 -23.94 -1.15
C CYS A 43 8.57 -23.22 -1.31
N LEU A 44 8.94 -22.33 -0.37
CA LEU A 44 10.16 -21.52 -0.43
C LEU A 44 10.27 -20.60 -1.67
N HIS A 45 9.14 -20.32 -2.33
CA HIS A 45 9.09 -19.34 -3.40
C HIS A 45 9.03 -17.91 -2.82
N ALA A 46 9.78 -16.99 -3.41
CA ALA A 46 9.74 -15.58 -3.03
C ALA A 46 8.40 -14.95 -3.46
N ILE A 47 7.77 -14.20 -2.56
CA ILE A 47 6.52 -13.50 -2.85
C ILE A 47 6.88 -12.19 -3.53
N ILE A 48 6.74 -12.17 -4.86
CA ILE A 48 6.90 -10.95 -5.63
C ILE A 48 5.56 -10.23 -5.53
N HIS A 49 5.47 -9.25 -4.62
CA HIS A 49 4.37 -8.31 -4.66
C HIS A 49 4.47 -7.56 -5.98
N ASP A 50 3.55 -7.87 -6.89
CA ASP A 50 3.22 -6.99 -8.00
C ASP A 50 2.62 -5.73 -7.37
N THR A 51 3.49 -4.86 -6.87
CA THR A 51 3.18 -3.47 -6.54
C THR A 51 2.94 -2.78 -7.87
N SER A 52 1.89 -3.19 -8.59
CA SER A 52 1.49 -2.58 -9.83
C SER A 52 1.38 -1.09 -9.53
N PRO A 53 2.27 -0.24 -10.06
CA PRO A 53 2.21 1.20 -9.82
C PRO A 53 0.98 1.82 -10.51
N TRP A 54 0.11 0.96 -11.05
CA TRP A 54 -0.96 1.24 -11.96
C TRP A 54 -2.31 0.61 -11.51
N SER A 55 -2.43 0.13 -10.27
CA SER A 55 -3.70 -0.43 -9.78
C SER A 55 -4.65 0.59 -9.11
N GLY A 56 -4.27 1.87 -9.00
CA GLY A 56 -5.05 2.83 -8.21
C GLY A 56 -5.06 4.29 -8.66
N LYS A 57 -4.40 4.67 -9.77
CA LYS A 57 -4.28 6.09 -10.14
C LYS A 57 -4.83 6.37 -11.53
N SER A 58 -5.92 7.16 -11.52
CA SER A 58 -6.61 7.78 -12.66
C SER A 58 -5.72 7.91 -13.90
N PHE A 59 -5.98 7.07 -14.90
CA PHE A 59 -5.28 7.06 -16.19
C PHE A 59 -5.21 8.46 -16.83
N THR A 60 -6.18 9.31 -16.48
CA THR A 60 -6.26 10.72 -16.84
C THR A 60 -5.07 11.54 -16.35
N TRP A 61 -4.58 11.32 -15.12
CA TRP A 61 -3.40 12.02 -14.61
C TRP A 61 -2.12 11.64 -15.36
N ILE A 62 -1.98 10.37 -15.72
CA ILE A 62 -0.86 9.88 -16.54
C ILE A 62 -0.91 10.52 -17.94
N LEU A 63 -2.10 10.60 -18.54
CA LEU A 63 -2.30 11.26 -19.83
C LEU A 63 -1.92 12.75 -19.79
N PHE A 64 -2.32 13.48 -18.74
CA PHE A 64 -1.92 14.89 -18.57
C PHE A 64 -0.42 15.06 -18.39
N GLY A 65 0.23 14.16 -17.64
CA GLY A 65 1.69 14.16 -17.48
C GLY A 65 2.42 13.98 -18.82
N ILE A 66 2.00 12.97 -19.60
CA ILE A 66 2.59 12.71 -20.92
C ILE A 66 2.36 13.89 -21.88
N LEU A 67 1.16 14.46 -21.90
CA LEU A 67 0.84 15.59 -22.77
C LEU A 67 1.69 16.83 -22.45
N GLY A 68 1.96 17.08 -21.17
CA GLY A 68 2.88 18.14 -20.74
C GLY A 68 4.33 17.90 -21.22
N ILE A 69 4.83 16.68 -21.08
CA ILE A 69 6.18 16.31 -21.53
C ILE A 69 6.32 16.46 -23.05
N ILE A 70 5.30 16.05 -23.83
CA ILE A 70 5.33 16.19 -25.28
C ILE A 70 5.34 17.68 -25.66
N ALA A 71 4.51 18.51 -25.01
CA ALA A 71 4.45 19.94 -25.29
C ALA A 71 5.79 20.65 -25.02
N THR A 72 6.49 20.29 -23.95
CA THR A 72 7.81 20.88 -23.64
C THR A 72 8.88 20.45 -24.64
N ILE A 73 8.90 19.18 -25.04
CA ILE A 73 9.83 18.68 -26.06
C ILE A 73 9.62 19.41 -27.39
N VAL A 74 8.37 19.57 -27.82
CA VAL A 74 8.04 20.29 -29.06
C VAL A 74 8.47 21.75 -28.98
N ALA A 75 8.21 22.43 -27.87
CA ALA A 75 8.65 23.80 -27.66
C ALA A 75 10.17 23.94 -27.75
N LEU A 76 10.92 23.02 -27.13
CA LEU A 76 12.38 23.04 -27.18
C LEU A 76 12.92 22.81 -28.60
N VAL A 77 12.35 21.86 -29.35
CA VAL A 77 12.76 21.56 -30.73
C VAL A 77 12.42 22.74 -31.68
N MET A 78 11.28 23.40 -31.48
CA MET A 78 10.91 24.56 -32.31
C MET A 78 11.66 25.84 -31.92
N LEU A 79 12.13 25.94 -30.67
CA LEU A 79 12.86 27.10 -30.16
C LEU A 79 14.36 27.00 -30.42
N PHE A 80 14.91 25.79 -30.59
CA PHE A 80 16.28 25.51 -31.03
C PHE A 80 16.31 24.87 -32.45
N PRO A 81 15.93 25.59 -33.52
CA PRO A 81 16.17 25.15 -34.89
C PRO A 81 17.64 25.31 -35.31
#